data_AF-A0A354I5G4-F1
#
_entry.id   AF-A0A354I5G4-F1
#
_cell.length_a   1.000
_cell.length_b   1.000
_cell.length_c   1.000
_cell.angle_alpha   90.00
_cell.angle_beta   90.00
_cell.angle_gamma   90.00
#
_symmetry.space_group_name_H-M   'P 1'
#
loop_
_entity.id
_entity.type
_entity.pdbx_description
1 polymer ?
#
loop_
_entity_poly.entity_id
_entity_poly.type
_entity_poly.pdbx_seq_one_letter_code
_entity_poly.pdbx_strand_id
1 'polypeptide(L)'
;MEKQDCENAAAKRLLKRIKKQYPRLKICVLGDGLYGVEPLMRLCRENGWKYLFNLKEGTQKNITKDYKDLDADIRHVTEKICEEKGIGAYYNGTERITGKTEVFNVFEYSCEKREGVETKQAFFLWVTNIEVKKNNLEKLIIAGRGRWKIENEGFNNQKNGIYKIEHLNSRDATAMKNHYLLTQIADILMQLYLSCNKLIKYIKQSIKNTSSRLLESFRRHPITDEDVSYISKYTTMHME
;
A
#
# COMPACT_ATOMS: atom_id res chain seq x y z
N MET A 1 23.91 -9.50 21.32
CA MET A 1 23.31 -9.32 19.98
C MET A 1 21.86 -8.93 20.20
N GLU A 2 21.51 -7.64 20.06
CA GLU A 2 20.12 -7.20 20.18
C GLU A 2 19.27 -7.96 19.14
N LYS A 3 18.14 -8.49 19.60
CA LYS A 3 17.19 -9.21 18.76
C LYS A 3 16.80 -8.27 17.61
N GLN A 4 17.07 -8.66 16.37
CA GLN A 4 16.63 -7.89 15.20
C GLN A 4 15.16 -7.51 15.39
N ASP A 5 14.89 -6.23 15.19
CA ASP A 5 13.56 -5.67 15.32
C ASP A 5 12.64 -6.37 14.32
N CYS A 6 11.69 -7.17 14.82
CA CYS A 6 10.81 -7.90 13.93
C CYS A 6 9.91 -6.92 13.16
N GLU A 7 9.58 -7.25 11.91
CA GLU A 7 8.80 -6.38 11.02
C GLU A 7 7.50 -5.86 11.67
N ASN A 8 6.85 -6.71 12.47
CA ASN A 8 5.65 -6.36 13.24
C ASN A 8 5.89 -5.27 14.29
N ALA A 9 7.04 -5.28 14.97
CA ALA A 9 7.38 -4.25 15.95
C ALA A 9 7.71 -2.92 15.25
N ALA A 10 8.41 -2.97 14.11
CA ALA A 10 8.64 -1.81 13.27
C ALA A 10 7.34 -1.19 12.75
N ALA A 11 6.42 -2.00 12.23
CA ALA A 11 5.10 -1.54 11.77
C ALA A 11 4.32 -0.86 12.90
N LYS A 12 4.27 -1.45 14.10
CA LYS A 12 3.60 -0.84 15.26
C LYS A 12 4.18 0.52 15.63
N ARG A 13 5.52 0.69 15.62
CA ARG A 13 6.15 1.98 15.90
C ARG A 13 5.81 3.03 14.83
N LEU A 14 5.84 2.65 13.56
CA LEU A 14 5.49 3.54 12.45
C LEU A 14 4.03 4.00 12.54
N LEU A 15 3.10 3.06 12.70
CA LEU A 15 1.67 3.34 12.78
C LEU A 15 1.32 4.26 13.97
N LYS A 16 1.96 4.05 15.13
CA LYS A 16 1.82 4.96 16.28
C LYS A 16 2.29 6.39 15.97
N ARG A 17 3.43 6.54 15.29
CA ARG A 17 3.93 7.87 14.87
C ARG A 17 2.97 8.55 13.89
N ILE A 18 2.47 7.81 12.90
CA ILE A 18 1.51 8.32 11.92
C ILE A 18 0.24 8.80 12.62
N LYS A 19 -0.35 8.01 13.52
CA LYS A 19 -1.56 8.43 14.25
C LYS A 19 -1.33 9.67 15.09
N LYS A 20 -0.17 9.76 15.78
CA LYS A 20 0.18 10.93 16.59
C LYS A 20 0.26 12.20 15.75
N GLN A 21 0.86 12.11 14.55
CA GLN A 21 1.07 13.28 13.70
C GLN A 21 -0.16 13.62 12.85
N TYR A 22 -0.98 12.62 12.51
CA TYR A 22 -2.17 12.77 11.67
C TYR A 22 -3.39 12.08 12.29
N PRO A 23 -3.92 12.60 13.42
CA PRO A 23 -4.95 11.91 14.21
C PRO A 23 -6.26 11.68 13.44
N ARG A 24 -6.60 12.59 12.52
CA ARG A 24 -7.82 12.55 11.70
C ARG A 24 -7.65 11.84 10.35
N LEU A 25 -6.44 11.41 9.99
CA LEU A 25 -6.18 10.78 8.70
C LEU A 25 -6.82 9.40 8.64
N LYS A 26 -7.70 9.20 7.65
CA LYS A 26 -8.32 7.91 7.35
C LYS A 26 -7.33 7.07 6.54
N ILE A 27 -6.91 5.93 7.09
CA ILE A 27 -5.92 5.05 6.48
C ILE A 27 -6.54 3.68 6.21
N CYS A 28 -6.22 3.10 5.05
CA CYS A 28 -6.39 1.67 4.78
C CYS A 28 -4.99 1.03 4.70
N VAL A 29 -4.67 0.15 5.64
CA VAL A 29 -3.35 -0.50 5.72
C VAL A 29 -3.35 -1.72 4.80
N LEU A 30 -2.42 -1.76 3.86
CA LEU A 30 -2.16 -2.94 3.02
C LEU A 30 -0.98 -3.72 3.60
N GLY A 31 -1.11 -5.04 3.70
CA GLY A 31 -0.06 -5.91 4.24
C GLY A 31 -0.15 -7.33 3.68
N ASP A 32 0.92 -8.09 3.84
CA ASP A 32 0.87 -9.54 3.59
C ASP A 32 0.33 -10.32 4.80
N GLY A 33 0.38 -11.65 4.72
CA GLY A 33 -0.23 -12.53 5.72
C GLY A 33 0.44 -12.44 7.10
N LEU A 34 1.68 -11.96 7.18
CA LEU A 34 2.41 -11.79 8.45
C LEU A 34 1.81 -10.66 9.28
N TYR A 35 1.15 -9.71 8.62
CA TYR A 35 0.44 -8.58 9.22
C TYR A 35 -1.00 -8.92 9.60
N GLY A 36 -1.54 -10.05 9.11
CA GLY A 36 -2.88 -10.56 9.45
C GLY A 36 -3.05 -11.04 10.89
N VAL A 37 -2.20 -10.61 11.82
CA VAL A 37 -2.21 -11.00 13.23
C VAL A 37 -3.14 -10.09 14.04
N GLU A 38 -3.79 -10.65 15.06
CA GLU A 38 -4.76 -9.96 15.90
C GLU A 38 -4.27 -8.60 16.46
N PRO A 39 -3.01 -8.44 16.90
CA PRO A 39 -2.54 -7.15 17.41
C PRO A 39 -2.58 -6.02 16.38
N LEU A 40 -2.38 -6.31 15.10
CA LEU A 40 -2.40 -5.28 14.05
C LEU A 40 -3.82 -4.97 13.59
N MET A 41 -4.68 -5.99 13.51
CA MET A 41 -6.11 -5.82 13.26
C MET A 41 -6.75 -4.95 14.35
N ARG A 42 -6.47 -5.27 15.62
CA ARG A 42 -6.91 -4.49 16.78
C ARG A 42 -6.41 -3.05 16.73
N LEU A 43 -5.12 -2.84 16.42
CA LEU A 43 -4.56 -1.50 16.27
C LEU A 43 -5.28 -0.69 15.18
N CYS A 44 -5.62 -1.31 14.04
CA CYS A 44 -6.36 -0.64 12.99
C CYS A 44 -7.76 -0.24 13.49
N ARG A 45 -8.47 -1.16 14.16
CA ARG A 45 -9.81 -0.91 14.72
C ARG A 45 -9.81 0.23 15.74
N GLU A 46 -8.90 0.19 16.72
CA GLU A 46 -8.77 1.23 17.76
C GLU A 46 -8.48 2.62 17.16
N ASN A 47 -7.79 2.67 16.02
CA ASN A 47 -7.49 3.93 15.33
C ASN A 47 -8.56 4.39 14.33
N GLY A 48 -9.63 3.61 14.14
CA GLY A 48 -10.66 3.84 13.11
C GLY A 48 -10.15 3.60 11.69
N TRP A 49 -9.07 2.85 11.52
CA TRP A 49 -8.45 2.53 10.25
C TRP A 49 -9.01 1.24 9.64
N LYS A 50 -8.89 1.16 8.32
CA LYS A 50 -9.24 -0.03 7.54
C LYS A 50 -8.00 -0.83 7.19
N TYR A 51 -8.16 -2.08 6.77
CA TYR A 51 -7.03 -2.88 6.29
C TYR A 51 -7.42 -3.86 5.19
N LEU A 52 -6.45 -4.24 4.36
CA LEU A 52 -6.50 -5.36 3.43
C LEU A 52 -5.22 -6.17 3.59
N PHE A 53 -5.32 -7.32 4.24
CA PHE A 53 -4.18 -8.20 4.49
C PHE A 53 -4.27 -9.44 3.60
N ASN A 54 -3.28 -9.62 2.72
CA ASN A 54 -3.23 -10.73 1.78
C ASN A 54 -2.80 -12.03 2.48
N LEU A 55 -3.67 -13.04 2.51
CA LEU A 55 -3.33 -14.35 3.03
C LEU A 55 -2.63 -15.18 1.95
N LYS A 56 -1.34 -15.47 2.15
CA LYS A 56 -0.67 -16.52 1.40
C LYS A 56 -0.89 -17.87 2.08
N GLU A 57 -1.00 -18.92 1.27
CA GLU A 57 -0.98 -20.30 1.76
C GLU A 57 0.24 -20.51 2.67
N GLY A 58 0.00 -21.02 3.88
CA GLY A 58 1.04 -21.29 4.88
C GLY A 58 1.13 -20.28 6.04
N THR A 59 0.68 -19.03 5.88
CA THR A 59 0.86 -18.00 6.94
C THR A 59 -0.20 -18.08 8.04
N GLN A 60 -1.44 -18.42 7.66
CA GLN A 60 -2.55 -18.64 8.58
C GLN A 60 -3.36 -19.84 8.09
N LYS A 61 -2.75 -21.02 8.19
CA LYS A 61 -3.28 -22.29 7.65
C LYS A 61 -4.73 -22.54 8.04
N ASN A 62 -5.12 -22.21 9.28
CA ASN A 62 -6.48 -22.37 9.77
C ASN A 62 -7.44 -21.48 8.98
N ILE A 63 -7.21 -20.17 8.89
CA ILE A 63 -8.13 -19.25 8.19
C ILE A 63 -8.31 -19.61 6.72
N THR A 64 -7.22 -19.96 6.02
CA THR A 64 -7.31 -20.37 4.61
C THR A 64 -8.03 -21.70 4.46
N LYS A 65 -7.80 -22.66 5.35
CA LYS A 65 -8.47 -23.96 5.35
C LYS A 65 -9.95 -23.79 5.68
N ASP A 66 -10.25 -23.14 6.80
CA ASP A 66 -11.61 -22.92 7.27
C ASP A 66 -12.43 -22.10 6.26
N TYR A 67 -11.80 -21.16 5.53
CA TYR A 67 -12.46 -20.44 4.43
C TYR A 67 -12.71 -21.32 3.19
N LYS A 68 -11.77 -22.22 2.84
CA LYS A 68 -11.98 -23.19 1.75
C LYS A 68 -13.07 -24.21 2.10
N ASP A 69 -13.18 -24.55 3.39
CA ASP A 69 -14.17 -25.47 3.95
C ASP A 69 -15.53 -24.78 4.16
N LEU A 70 -15.65 -23.46 3.94
CA LEU A 70 -16.95 -22.78 3.90
C LEU A 70 -17.77 -23.29 2.71
N ASP A 71 -19.02 -23.59 3.01
CA ASP A 71 -19.99 -23.99 2.00
C ASP A 71 -20.03 -22.97 0.85
N ALA A 72 -20.20 -23.46 -0.37
CA ALA A 72 -20.28 -22.58 -1.54
C ALA A 72 -21.49 -21.65 -1.43
N ASP A 73 -22.56 -22.11 -0.78
CA ASP A 73 -23.85 -21.44 -0.69
C ASP A 73 -23.85 -20.19 0.22
N ILE A 74 -22.89 -20.09 1.15
CA ILE A 74 -22.74 -18.92 2.02
C ILE A 74 -21.80 -17.85 1.45
N ARG A 75 -21.12 -18.15 0.35
CA ARG A 75 -20.23 -17.21 -0.34
C ARG A 75 -21.00 -16.44 -1.39
N HIS A 76 -20.76 -15.14 -1.44
CA HIS A 76 -21.28 -14.30 -2.50
C HIS A 76 -20.28 -14.25 -3.66
N VAL A 77 -20.66 -14.79 -4.81
CA VAL A 77 -19.81 -14.85 -6.02
C VAL A 77 -20.19 -13.74 -7.00
N THR A 78 -19.18 -13.16 -7.64
CA THR A 78 -19.34 -12.20 -8.75
C THR A 78 -18.33 -12.54 -9.84
N GLU A 79 -18.82 -12.77 -11.05
CA GLU A 79 -18.01 -13.14 -12.21
C GLU A 79 -17.71 -11.92 -13.10
N LYS A 80 -16.72 -12.07 -13.98
CA LYS A 80 -16.35 -11.10 -15.02
C LYS A 80 -15.99 -9.72 -14.45
N ILE A 81 -15.26 -9.73 -13.33
CA ILE A 81 -14.76 -8.52 -12.66
C ILE A 81 -13.28 -8.30 -12.93
N CYS A 82 -12.85 -7.04 -12.82
CA CYS A 82 -11.53 -6.55 -13.20
C CYS A 82 -11.25 -6.73 -14.71
N GLU A 83 -10.11 -6.21 -15.16
CA GLU A 83 -9.70 -6.26 -16.58
C GLU A 83 -9.54 -7.70 -17.09
N GLU A 84 -9.13 -8.62 -16.21
CA GLU A 84 -8.94 -10.04 -16.54
C GLU A 84 -10.25 -10.83 -16.63
N LYS A 85 -11.41 -10.20 -16.34
CA LYS A 85 -12.73 -10.85 -16.30
C LYS A 85 -12.77 -12.10 -15.40
N GLY A 86 -12.03 -12.04 -14.29
CA GLY A 86 -11.95 -13.11 -13.31
C GLY A 86 -13.19 -13.25 -12.44
N ILE A 87 -13.10 -14.13 -11.45
CA ILE A 87 -14.15 -14.46 -10.49
C ILE A 87 -13.72 -13.95 -9.11
N GLY A 88 -14.57 -13.15 -8.46
CA GLY A 88 -14.39 -12.78 -7.07
C GLY A 88 -15.47 -13.42 -6.20
N ALA A 89 -15.12 -13.76 -4.97
CA ALA A 89 -16.09 -14.18 -3.98
C ALA A 89 -15.78 -13.58 -2.61
N TYR A 90 -16.78 -13.52 -1.74
CA TYR A 90 -16.59 -12.98 -0.40
C TYR A 90 -17.55 -13.56 0.63
N TYR A 91 -17.17 -13.41 1.90
CA TYR A 91 -17.93 -13.76 3.08
C TYR A 91 -17.71 -12.71 4.18
N ASN A 92 -18.80 -12.18 4.76
CA ASN A 92 -18.74 -11.24 5.88
C ASN A 92 -19.06 -11.96 7.19
N GLY A 93 -18.39 -11.57 8.28
CA GLY A 93 -18.69 -12.05 9.63
C GLY A 93 -18.07 -13.39 9.98
N THR A 94 -16.73 -13.49 9.94
CA THR A 94 -15.97 -14.72 10.28
C THR A 94 -15.95 -15.11 11.76
N GLU A 95 -16.85 -14.56 12.59
CA GLU A 95 -16.95 -14.82 14.04
C GLU A 95 -16.92 -16.32 14.37
N ARG A 96 -17.51 -17.15 13.49
CA ARG A 96 -17.65 -18.60 13.67
C ARG A 96 -16.43 -19.44 13.31
N ILE A 97 -15.44 -18.86 12.62
CA ILE A 97 -14.50 -19.65 11.83
C ILE A 97 -13.14 -19.78 12.52
N THR A 98 -12.67 -18.77 13.25
CA THR A 98 -11.23 -18.67 13.57
C THR A 98 -10.87 -18.63 15.04
N GLY A 99 -11.84 -18.67 15.96
CA GLY A 99 -11.60 -18.58 17.41
C GLY A 99 -10.90 -17.28 17.85
N LYS A 100 -10.80 -16.29 16.95
CA LYS A 100 -10.21 -14.98 17.22
C LYS A 100 -11.28 -14.02 17.72
N THR A 101 -10.88 -13.12 18.62
CA THR A 101 -11.74 -12.06 19.18
C THR A 101 -12.13 -10.99 18.16
N GLU A 102 -11.39 -10.87 17.06
CA GLU A 102 -11.62 -9.84 16.05
C GLU A 102 -12.48 -10.39 14.91
N VAL A 103 -13.61 -9.72 14.66
CA VAL A 103 -14.49 -9.98 13.52
C VAL A 103 -13.88 -9.39 12.26
N PHE A 104 -13.78 -10.17 11.21
CA PHE A 104 -13.33 -9.71 9.91
C PHE A 104 -14.13 -10.34 8.78
N ASN A 105 -13.89 -9.83 7.58
CA ASN A 105 -14.47 -10.30 6.34
C ASN A 105 -13.36 -10.84 5.45
N VAL A 106 -13.72 -11.78 4.59
CA VAL A 106 -12.79 -12.43 3.67
C VAL A 106 -13.31 -12.25 2.26
N PHE A 107 -12.41 -11.97 1.33
CA PHE A 107 -12.71 -11.97 -0.09
C PHE A 107 -11.56 -12.55 -0.89
N GLU A 108 -11.89 -13.14 -2.02
CA GLU A 108 -10.95 -13.81 -2.91
C GLU A 108 -11.12 -13.34 -4.35
N TYR A 109 -10.07 -13.56 -5.13
CA TYR A 109 -10.08 -13.31 -6.56
C TYR A 109 -9.28 -14.38 -7.29
N SER A 110 -9.89 -14.94 -8.33
CA SER A 110 -9.30 -15.93 -9.22
C SER A 110 -9.32 -15.41 -10.64
N CYS A 111 -8.17 -15.40 -11.31
CA CYS A 111 -8.08 -15.04 -12.72
C CYS A 111 -7.00 -15.84 -13.46
N GLU A 112 -7.11 -15.89 -14.78
CA GLU A 112 -6.06 -16.41 -15.64
C GLU A 112 -5.04 -15.31 -15.92
N LYS A 113 -3.75 -15.65 -15.77
CA LYS A 113 -2.64 -14.80 -16.17
C LYS A 113 -1.85 -15.48 -17.28
N ARG A 114 -1.59 -14.73 -18.35
CA ARG A 114 -0.64 -15.14 -19.38
C ARG A 114 0.77 -14.82 -18.92
N GLU A 115 1.60 -15.84 -18.74
CA GLU A 115 3.05 -15.72 -18.55
C GLU A 115 3.73 -16.26 -19.81
N GLY A 116 3.97 -15.39 -20.79
CA GLY A 116 4.50 -15.80 -22.09
C GLY A 116 3.50 -16.65 -22.88
N VAL A 117 3.86 -17.90 -23.16
CA VAL A 117 3.03 -18.87 -23.90
C VAL A 117 2.10 -19.65 -22.97
N GLU A 118 2.39 -19.70 -21.66
CA GLU A 118 1.62 -20.44 -20.68
C GLU A 118 0.53 -19.58 -20.03
N THR A 119 -0.60 -20.21 -19.73
CA THR A 119 -1.68 -19.60 -18.93
C THR A 119 -1.66 -20.23 -17.55
N LYS A 120 -1.44 -19.42 -16.51
CA LYS A 120 -1.48 -19.85 -15.11
C LYS A 120 -2.70 -19.27 -14.41
N GLN A 121 -3.32 -20.07 -13.55
CA GLN A 121 -4.34 -19.57 -12.64
C GLN A 121 -3.69 -18.83 -11.48
N ALA A 122 -4.14 -17.60 -11.24
CA ALA A 122 -3.74 -16.78 -10.12
C ALA A 122 -4.90 -16.74 -9.11
N PHE A 123 -4.58 -17.06 -7.86
CA PHE A 123 -5.51 -17.02 -6.74
C PHE A 123 -5.02 -16.02 -5.68
N PHE A 124 -5.94 -15.20 -5.19
CA PHE A 124 -5.67 -14.21 -4.16
C PHE A 124 -6.74 -14.27 -3.08
N LEU A 125 -6.34 -14.08 -1.84
CA LEU A 125 -7.22 -14.14 -0.67
C LEU A 125 -6.85 -13.01 0.29
N TRP A 126 -7.84 -12.28 0.78
CA TRP A 126 -7.61 -11.16 1.69
C TRP A 126 -8.54 -11.20 2.89
N VAL A 127 -8.05 -10.62 4.00
CA VAL A 127 -8.82 -10.33 5.20
C VAL A 127 -8.96 -8.83 5.37
N THR A 128 -10.16 -8.38 5.76
CA THR A 128 -10.48 -6.96 5.92
C THR A 128 -11.52 -6.69 7.01
N ASN A 129 -11.51 -5.49 7.59
CA ASN A 129 -12.61 -4.96 8.42
C ASN A 129 -13.54 -4.01 7.64
N ILE A 130 -13.47 -4.04 6.30
CA ILE A 130 -14.41 -3.40 5.40
C ILE A 130 -15.51 -4.40 5.08
N GLU A 131 -16.77 -4.03 5.24
CA GLU A 131 -17.89 -4.84 4.79
C GLU A 131 -17.82 -5.02 3.27
N VAL A 132 -17.71 -6.26 2.83
CA VAL A 132 -17.60 -6.58 1.40
C VAL A 132 -18.99 -6.70 0.82
N LYS A 133 -19.21 -6.05 -0.32
CA LYS A 133 -20.48 -6.03 -1.06
C LYS A 133 -20.18 -6.21 -2.53
N LYS A 134 -21.15 -6.70 -3.29
CA LYS A 134 -21.03 -6.85 -4.75
C LYS A 134 -20.53 -5.57 -5.45
N ASN A 135 -20.95 -4.39 -5.00
CA ASN A 135 -20.59 -3.11 -5.60
C ASN A 135 -19.20 -2.56 -5.20
N ASN A 136 -18.55 -3.11 -4.18
CA ASN A 136 -17.24 -2.67 -3.72
C ASN A 136 -16.14 -3.73 -3.89
N LEU A 137 -16.52 -4.99 -4.17
CA LEU A 137 -15.60 -6.12 -4.32
C LEU A 137 -14.47 -5.83 -5.32
N GLU A 138 -14.81 -5.36 -6.51
CA GLU A 138 -13.82 -5.04 -7.55
C GLU A 138 -12.82 -3.95 -7.08
N LYS A 139 -13.31 -2.91 -6.39
CA LYS A 139 -12.45 -1.85 -5.84
C LYS A 139 -11.51 -2.39 -4.76
N LEU A 140 -11.99 -3.32 -3.92
CA LEU A 140 -11.18 -3.96 -2.90
C LEU A 140 -10.11 -4.87 -3.51
N ILE A 141 -10.43 -5.60 -4.57
CA ILE A 141 -9.47 -6.43 -5.31
C ILE A 141 -8.37 -5.55 -5.92
N ILE A 142 -8.74 -4.47 -6.62
CA ILE A 142 -7.77 -3.52 -7.21
C ILE A 142 -6.89 -2.92 -6.12
N ALA A 143 -7.48 -2.50 -4.99
CA ALA A 143 -6.72 -1.94 -3.86
C ALA A 143 -5.77 -2.96 -3.23
N GLY A 144 -6.23 -4.19 -2.98
CA GLY A 144 -5.43 -5.28 -2.43
C GLY A 144 -4.25 -5.69 -3.32
N ARG A 145 -4.45 -5.63 -4.65
CA ARG A 145 -3.38 -5.84 -5.65
C ARG A 145 -2.41 -4.67 -5.76
N GLY A 146 -2.80 -3.49 -5.28
CA GLY A 146 -1.98 -2.28 -5.25
C GLY A 146 -0.64 -2.42 -4.51
N ARG A 147 -0.49 -3.45 -3.65
CA ARG A 147 0.80 -3.79 -3.00
C ARG A 147 1.95 -3.95 -4.00
N TRP A 148 1.66 -4.46 -5.21
CA TRP A 148 2.65 -4.62 -6.28
C TRP A 148 3.33 -3.30 -6.70
N LYS A 149 2.67 -2.15 -6.49
CA LYS A 149 3.25 -0.84 -6.77
C LYS A 149 4.43 -0.50 -5.86
N ILE A 150 4.41 -0.93 -4.59
CA ILE A 150 5.52 -0.67 -3.66
C ILE A 150 6.82 -1.30 -4.17
N GLU A 151 6.71 -2.51 -4.71
CA GLU A 151 7.85 -3.26 -5.24
C GLU A 151 8.33 -2.69 -6.58
N ASN A 152 7.41 -2.44 -7.52
CA ASN A 152 7.78 -2.08 -8.90
C ASN A 152 7.97 -0.58 -9.12
N GLU A 153 7.13 0.26 -8.53
CA GLU A 153 7.21 1.71 -8.68
C GLU A 153 8.09 2.34 -7.59
N GLY A 154 8.18 1.72 -6.42
CA GLY A 154 9.07 2.13 -5.33
C GLY A 154 10.46 1.50 -5.42
N PHE A 155 10.61 0.29 -4.90
CA PHE A 155 11.93 -0.33 -4.72
C PHE A 155 12.70 -0.57 -6.02
N ASN A 156 12.04 -1.10 -7.06
CA ASN A 156 12.70 -1.35 -8.33
C ASN A 156 13.15 -0.05 -9.02
N ASN A 157 12.37 1.03 -8.92
CA ASN A 157 12.79 2.34 -9.43
C ASN A 157 14.01 2.89 -8.69
N GLN A 158 14.09 2.69 -7.37
CA GLN A 158 15.25 3.10 -6.58
C GLN A 158 16.49 2.26 -6.87
N LYS A 159 16.33 0.94 -7.07
CA LYS A 159 17.44 0.01 -7.34
C LYS A 159 17.95 0.10 -8.77
N ASN A 160 17.06 -0.03 -9.74
CA ASN A 160 17.40 -0.25 -11.15
C ASN A 160 17.06 0.95 -12.05
N GLY A 161 16.21 1.86 -11.57
CA GLY A 161 15.82 3.05 -12.31
C GLY A 161 16.80 4.20 -12.13
N ILE A 162 16.43 5.14 -11.26
CA ILE A 162 17.05 6.47 -11.20
C ILE A 162 18.20 6.54 -10.21
N TYR A 163 18.07 5.88 -9.06
CA TYR A 163 18.87 6.20 -7.88
C TYR A 163 20.00 5.21 -7.58
N LYS A 164 19.97 4.01 -8.16
CA LYS A 164 20.99 2.96 -8.01
C LYS A 164 21.41 2.74 -6.55
N ILE A 165 20.43 2.59 -5.66
CA ILE A 165 20.67 2.52 -4.20
C ILE A 165 21.53 1.31 -3.77
N GLU A 166 21.74 0.34 -4.66
CA GLU A 166 22.63 -0.81 -4.43
C GLU A 166 24.10 -0.47 -4.66
N HIS A 167 24.41 0.70 -5.24
CA HIS A 167 25.78 1.15 -5.43
C HIS A 167 26.39 1.61 -4.09
N LEU A 168 27.59 1.11 -3.79
CA LEU A 168 28.33 1.48 -2.59
C LEU A 168 28.96 2.87 -2.75
N ASN A 169 28.20 3.91 -2.41
CA ASN A 169 28.64 5.31 -2.53
C ASN A 169 29.62 5.75 -1.42
N SER A 170 29.75 4.98 -0.34
CA SER A 170 30.75 5.20 0.71
C SER A 170 31.03 3.91 1.47
N ARG A 171 32.24 3.76 2.01
CA ARG A 171 32.57 2.69 2.97
C ARG A 171 32.20 3.06 4.41
N ASP A 172 31.91 4.33 4.67
CA ASP A 172 31.41 4.79 5.97
C ASP A 172 29.90 4.55 6.08
N ALA A 173 29.49 3.80 7.11
CA ALA A 173 28.10 3.39 7.29
C ALA A 173 27.15 4.58 7.56
N THR A 174 27.63 5.63 8.22
CA THR A 174 26.83 6.83 8.51
C THR A 174 26.62 7.64 7.25
N ALA A 175 27.67 7.85 6.45
CA ALA A 175 27.60 8.49 5.15
C ALA A 175 26.67 7.73 4.20
N MET A 176 26.75 6.39 4.18
CA MET A 176 25.86 5.55 3.38
C MET A 176 24.39 5.71 3.81
N LYS A 177 24.12 5.72 5.13
CA LYS A 177 22.78 5.96 5.67
C LYS A 177 22.26 7.35 5.30
N ASN A 178 23.08 8.39 5.45
CA ASN A 178 22.69 9.77 5.11
C ASN A 178 22.39 9.90 3.61
N HIS A 179 23.23 9.32 2.77
CA HIS A 179 23.01 9.27 1.32
C HIS A 179 21.68 8.57 0.99
N TYR A 180 21.41 7.42 1.60
CA TYR A 180 20.15 6.70 1.40
C TYR A 180 18.92 7.54 1.80
N LEU A 181 18.97 8.24 2.95
CA LEU A 181 17.87 9.10 3.40
C LEU A 181 17.63 10.28 2.45
N LEU A 182 18.69 10.92 1.96
CA LEU A 182 18.58 11.99 0.96
C LEU A 182 17.94 11.49 -0.34
N THR A 183 18.33 10.30 -0.77
CA THR A 183 17.72 9.64 -1.92
C THR A 183 16.24 9.36 -1.71
N GLN A 184 15.82 8.91 -0.52
CA GLN A 184 14.38 8.73 -0.22
C GLN A 184 13.61 10.04 -0.33
N ILE A 185 14.15 11.14 0.20
CA ILE A 185 13.51 12.46 0.13
C ILE A 185 13.40 12.91 -1.34
N ALA A 186 14.47 12.77 -2.12
CA ALA A 186 14.48 13.14 -3.53
C ALA A 186 13.46 12.32 -4.35
N ASP A 187 13.36 11.01 -4.09
CA ASP A 187 12.39 10.13 -4.74
C ASP A 187 10.95 10.50 -4.38
N ILE A 188 10.65 10.76 -3.10
CA ILE A 188 9.32 11.22 -2.66
C ILE A 188 8.92 12.52 -3.39
N LEU A 189 9.82 13.51 -3.44
CA LEU A 189 9.55 14.78 -4.14
C LEU A 189 9.29 14.56 -5.63
N MET A 190 10.10 13.72 -6.28
CA MET A 190 9.92 13.40 -7.70
C MET A 190 8.59 12.69 -7.95
N GLN A 191 8.24 11.68 -7.14
CA GLN A 191 6.97 10.95 -7.25
C GLN A 191 5.75 11.86 -7.05
N LEU A 192 5.80 12.75 -6.05
CA LEU A 192 4.76 13.76 -5.84
C LEU A 192 4.63 14.67 -7.04
N TYR A 193 5.74 15.19 -7.57
CA TYR A 193 5.73 16.09 -8.72
C TYR A 193 5.14 15.42 -9.98
N LEU A 194 5.59 14.20 -10.29
CA LEU A 194 5.08 13.41 -11.42
C LEU A 194 3.60 13.01 -11.25
N SER A 195 3.16 12.77 -10.01
CA SER A 195 1.77 12.38 -9.73
C SER A 195 0.80 13.56 -9.80
N CYS A 196 1.21 14.73 -9.28
CA CYS A 196 0.38 15.94 -9.22
C CYS A 196 0.36 16.71 -10.54
N ASN A 197 1.42 16.63 -11.36
CA ASN A 197 1.51 17.39 -12.60
C ASN A 197 0.97 16.62 -13.81
N LYS A 198 -0.34 16.80 -14.09
CA LYS A 198 -1.02 16.20 -15.26
C LYS A 198 -0.39 16.60 -16.60
N LEU A 199 0.19 17.81 -16.69
CA LEU A 199 0.81 18.30 -17.92
C LEU A 199 2.05 17.48 -18.29
N ILE A 200 2.86 17.06 -17.31
CA ILE A 200 4.03 16.21 -17.56
C ILE A 200 3.63 14.89 -18.21
N LYS A 201 2.54 14.29 -17.72
CA LYS A 201 1.97 13.07 -18.31
C LYS A 201 1.47 13.32 -19.74
N TYR A 202 0.81 14.46 -19.97
CA TYR A 202 0.29 14.83 -21.29
C TYR A 202 1.41 15.02 -22.32
N ILE A 203 2.45 15.76 -21.97
CA ILE A 203 3.59 16.05 -22.87
C ILE A 203 4.61 14.89 -22.94
N LYS A 204 4.40 13.81 -22.18
CA LYS A 204 5.29 12.64 -22.07
C LYS A 204 6.76 13.03 -21.82
N GLN A 205 6.99 14.03 -20.97
CA GLN A 205 8.34 14.48 -20.67
C GLN A 205 9.10 13.39 -19.90
N SER A 206 10.37 13.18 -20.26
CA SER A 206 11.23 12.22 -19.58
C SER A 206 11.56 12.68 -18.16
N ILE A 207 11.71 11.73 -17.23
CA ILE A 207 12.04 12.01 -15.83
C ILE A 207 13.34 12.81 -15.72
N LYS A 208 14.32 12.54 -16.58
CA LYS A 208 15.59 13.30 -16.67
C LYS A 208 15.36 14.78 -16.99
N ASN A 209 14.52 15.08 -17.98
CA ASN A 209 14.25 16.47 -18.34
C ASN A 209 13.41 17.17 -17.26
N THR A 210 12.50 16.42 -16.64
CA THR A 210 11.72 16.89 -15.49
C THR A 210 12.62 17.25 -14.31
N SER A 211 13.58 16.40 -13.95
CA SER A 211 14.50 16.66 -12.83
C SER A 211 15.41 17.85 -13.10
N SER A 212 15.98 17.96 -14.31
CA SER A 212 16.80 19.12 -14.69
C SER A 212 16.01 20.43 -14.61
N ARG A 213 14.75 20.44 -15.07
CA ARG A 213 13.90 21.63 -14.98
C ARG A 213 13.54 21.98 -13.54
N LEU A 214 13.23 20.99 -12.72
CA LEU A 214 12.92 21.21 -11.31
C LEU A 214 14.12 21.82 -10.56
N LEU A 215 15.34 21.33 -10.85
CA LEU A 215 16.58 21.89 -10.31
C LEU A 215 16.77 23.36 -10.73
N GLU A 216 16.57 23.68 -12.01
CA GLU A 216 16.65 25.07 -12.48
C GLU A 216 15.56 25.97 -11.87
N SER A 217 14.36 25.43 -11.62
CA SER A 217 13.31 26.17 -10.92
C SER A 217 13.74 26.55 -9.51
N PHE A 218 14.32 25.63 -8.73
CA PHE A 218 14.82 25.96 -7.39
C PHE A 218 15.92 27.02 -7.38
N ARG A 219 16.68 27.16 -8.47
CA ARG A 219 17.75 28.17 -8.60
C ARG A 219 17.23 29.54 -9.02
N ARG A 220 16.19 29.59 -9.86
CA ARG A 220 15.76 30.81 -10.56
C ARG A 220 14.44 31.38 -10.05
N HIS A 221 13.60 30.57 -9.43
CA HIS A 221 12.26 30.93 -9.01
C HIS A 221 12.11 30.70 -7.50
N PRO A 222 12.61 31.61 -6.67
CA PRO A 222 12.38 31.55 -5.23
C PRO A 222 10.87 31.62 -4.98
N ILE A 223 10.36 30.70 -4.16
CA ILE A 223 8.97 30.70 -3.72
C ILE A 223 8.79 31.89 -2.77
N THR A 224 7.85 32.77 -3.10
CA THR A 224 7.49 33.94 -2.27
C THR A 224 6.29 33.61 -1.37
N ASP A 225 6.04 34.45 -0.37
CA ASP A 225 4.87 34.30 0.51
C ASP A 225 3.54 34.36 -0.27
N GLU A 226 3.50 35.13 -1.37
CA GLU A 226 2.34 35.22 -2.26
C GLU A 226 2.03 33.88 -2.92
N ASP A 227 3.07 33.16 -3.38
CA ASP A 227 2.96 31.85 -4.05
C ASP A 227 2.40 30.76 -3.14
N VAL A 228 2.46 30.92 -1.82
CA VAL A 228 1.95 29.94 -0.84
C VAL A 228 0.79 30.48 0.00
N SER A 229 0.34 31.70 -0.29
CA SER A 229 -0.74 32.37 0.46
C SER A 229 -2.02 31.53 0.55
N TYR A 230 -2.36 30.75 -0.48
CA TYR A 230 -3.53 29.86 -0.48
C TYR A 230 -3.41 28.66 0.47
N ILE A 231 -2.20 28.23 0.83
CA ILE A 231 -1.99 27.08 1.74
C ILE A 231 -2.38 27.46 3.18
N SER A 232 -2.11 28.70 3.57
CA SER A 232 -2.47 29.23 4.89
C SER A 232 -3.98 29.23 5.15
N LYS A 233 -4.80 29.54 4.13
CA LYS A 233 -6.27 29.57 4.21
C LYS A 233 -6.90 28.21 4.52
N TYR A 234 -6.31 27.11 4.06
CA TYR A 234 -6.82 25.76 4.33
C TYR A 234 -6.31 25.16 5.65
N THR A 235 -5.26 25.75 6.23
CA THR A 235 -4.73 25.31 7.54
C THR A 235 -5.56 25.89 8.70
N THR A 236 -6.26 27.01 8.48
CA THR A 236 -7.11 27.68 9.49
C THR A 236 -8.53 27.13 9.62
N MET A 237 -8.91 26.11 8.84
CA MET A 237 -10.24 25.50 8.97
C MET A 237 -10.29 24.51 10.16
N HIS A 238 -10.77 25.05 11.29
CA HIS A 238 -11.28 24.39 12.50
C HIS A 238 -10.26 24.00 13.59
N MET A 239 -9.80 25.02 14.33
CA MET A 239 -9.64 24.95 15.79
C MET A 239 -10.82 25.67 16.46
N GLU A 240 -12.02 25.08 16.37
CA GLU A 240 -13.13 25.32 17.30
C GLU A 240 -13.78 23.96 17.61
#